data_AF-A0A196SAA2-F1
#
_entry.id   AF-A0A196SAA2-F1
#
_cell.length_a   1.000
_cell.length_b   1.000
_cell.length_c   1.000
_cell.angle_alpha   90.00
_cell.angle_beta   90.00
_cell.angle_gamma   90.00
#
_symmetry.space_group_name_H-M   'P 1'
#
loop_
_entity.id
_entity.type
_entity.pdbx_description
1 polymer ?
#
loop_
_entity_poly.entity_id
_entity_poly.type
_entity_poly.pdbx_seq_one_letter_code
_entity_poly.pdbx_strand_id
1 'polypeptide(L)'
;QNCSVTWAFAITTSIEYAIKKLYLEEYDQIVEVALSAQELIDCVGKEHGVTGKVCDGLPLAWGFDYVFENGIAYRQYYHHTNTEDECQVVDDEKKYHIAGYEKPTAYNKLGLFDLVMRGPTAVTLGLDPEFFQYYRNDREEGPYFDTAFWRPSVYGVVVEYLQYAVEGEPEYAEWPFFAIESRLRACYSFVFRLPIRETTADANIAGISGFAIRPIVSELLPTPEPPTVPPTPTPTGTPTPTPTPTPTPTPTPEPWFPIYDPFILGDNCNFEKQTTCYWDVIKDDDVTRLYLAVRDAYPTKALAHTRVLALSGMTSLSLELWHESLSKQRRNEAPIDTYFYSDVVLSRGLDVALIPRLMELLQYTYPSRLVFVYGTFKRE
;
A
#
# COMPACT_ATOMS: atom_id res chain seq x y z
N GLN A 1 22.78 9.12 -10.51
CA GLN A 1 21.64 9.59 -9.69
C GLN A 1 20.55 8.56 -9.83
N ASN A 2 19.92 8.14 -8.72
CA ASN A 2 18.78 7.24 -8.78
C ASN A 2 17.62 7.98 -9.49
N CYS A 3 17.03 7.35 -10.50
CA CYS A 3 16.02 7.94 -11.36
C CYS A 3 14.72 8.26 -10.57
N SER A 4 14.23 9.50 -10.62
CA SER A 4 12.92 9.87 -10.07
C SER A 4 11.81 9.41 -11.02
N VAL A 5 11.37 8.17 -10.82
CA VAL A 5 10.34 7.51 -11.64
C VAL A 5 8.93 7.68 -11.09
N THR A 6 8.78 8.46 -10.02
CA THR A 6 7.53 8.56 -9.24
C THR A 6 6.37 9.16 -10.04
N TRP A 7 6.68 10.01 -11.03
CA TRP A 7 5.68 10.62 -11.91
C TRP A 7 4.98 9.56 -12.78
N ALA A 8 5.74 8.62 -13.34
CA ALA A 8 5.21 7.54 -14.17
C ALA A 8 4.29 6.63 -13.35
N PHE A 9 4.69 6.32 -12.11
CA PHE A 9 3.87 5.55 -11.18
C PHE A 9 2.58 6.26 -10.77
N ALA A 10 2.62 7.58 -10.53
CA ALA A 10 1.41 8.33 -10.23
C ALA A 10 0.39 8.24 -11.37
N ILE A 11 0.84 8.28 -12.62
CA ILE A 11 0.00 8.11 -13.81
C ILE A 11 -0.56 6.69 -13.85
N THR A 12 0.29 5.66 -13.89
CA THR A 12 -0.17 4.27 -14.03
C THR A 12 -1.08 3.86 -12.88
N THR A 13 -0.73 4.18 -11.62
CA THR A 13 -1.55 3.81 -10.46
C THR A 13 -2.90 4.55 -10.45
N SER A 14 -2.96 5.81 -10.89
CA SER A 14 -4.25 6.51 -11.00
C SER A 14 -5.18 5.85 -12.03
N ILE A 15 -4.64 5.36 -13.15
CA ILE A 15 -5.39 4.65 -14.19
C ILE A 15 -5.81 3.26 -13.67
N GLU A 16 -4.89 2.50 -13.07
CA GLU A 16 -5.17 1.19 -12.48
C GLU A 16 -6.30 1.27 -11.44
N TYR A 17 -6.28 2.29 -10.58
CA TYR A 17 -7.33 2.52 -9.60
C TYR A 17 -8.65 2.97 -10.23
N ALA A 18 -8.60 3.78 -11.29
CA ALA A 18 -9.81 4.18 -12.01
C ALA A 18 -10.48 2.97 -12.67
N ILE A 19 -9.71 2.05 -13.27
CA ILE A 19 -10.21 0.78 -13.82
C ILE A 19 -10.84 -0.06 -12.71
N LYS A 20 -10.13 -0.27 -11.60
CA LYS A 20 -10.65 -1.05 -10.46
C LYS A 20 -11.95 -0.47 -9.91
N LYS A 21 -12.03 0.86 -9.79
CA LYS A 21 -13.24 1.55 -9.37
C LYS A 21 -14.40 1.32 -10.35
N LEU A 22 -14.17 1.49 -11.66
CA LEU A 22 -15.18 1.23 -12.70
C LEU A 22 -15.74 -0.19 -12.60
N TYR A 23 -14.87 -1.19 -12.51
CA TYR A 23 -15.27 -2.60 -12.42
C TYR A 23 -16.03 -2.93 -11.13
N LEU A 24 -15.62 -2.34 -10.01
CA LEU A 24 -16.30 -2.52 -8.74
C LEU A 24 -17.69 -1.86 -8.76
N GLU A 25 -17.82 -0.65 -9.29
CA GLU A 25 -19.07 0.12 -9.28
C GLU A 25 -20.08 -0.34 -10.34
N GLU A 26 -19.63 -0.67 -11.55
CA GLU A 26 -20.53 -1.04 -12.65
C GLU A 26 -20.81 -2.55 -12.72
N TYR A 27 -19.85 -3.38 -12.28
CA TYR A 27 -19.90 -4.84 -12.48
C TYR A 27 -19.78 -5.66 -11.19
N ASP A 28 -19.55 -5.04 -10.02
CA ASP A 28 -19.28 -5.72 -8.74
C ASP A 28 -18.14 -6.76 -8.86
N GLN A 29 -17.12 -6.42 -9.65
CA GLN A 29 -15.98 -7.29 -9.95
C GLN A 29 -14.67 -6.68 -9.44
N ILE A 30 -13.84 -7.53 -8.83
CA ILE A 30 -12.46 -7.19 -8.47
C ILE A 30 -11.56 -7.65 -9.60
N VAL A 31 -10.91 -6.68 -10.26
CA VAL A 31 -9.97 -6.93 -11.34
C VAL A 31 -8.55 -6.59 -10.94
N GLU A 32 -7.60 -7.42 -11.38
CA GLU A 32 -6.18 -7.13 -11.28
C GLU A 32 -5.69 -6.54 -12.59
N VAL A 33 -5.09 -5.37 -12.49
CA VAL A 33 -4.51 -4.65 -13.62
C VAL A 33 -3.18 -4.06 -13.18
N ALA A 34 -2.18 -4.22 -14.05
CA ALA A 34 -0.84 -3.72 -13.86
C ALA A 34 -0.35 -3.10 -15.17
N LEU A 35 -0.13 -1.79 -15.17
CA LEU A 35 0.34 -1.02 -16.31
C LEU A 35 1.84 -0.75 -16.20
N SER A 36 2.50 -0.56 -17.34
CA SER A 36 3.95 -0.36 -17.38
C SER A 36 4.35 1.09 -17.14
N ALA A 37 4.76 1.41 -15.91
CA ALA A 37 5.42 2.69 -15.64
C ALA A 37 6.74 2.85 -16.44
N GLN A 38 7.35 1.75 -16.85
CA GLN A 38 8.60 1.75 -17.63
C GLN A 38 8.41 2.29 -19.04
N GLU A 39 7.30 1.95 -19.70
CA GLU A 39 7.01 2.51 -21.01
C GLU A 39 6.95 4.04 -20.95
N LEU A 40 6.35 4.60 -19.90
CA LEU A 40 6.33 6.06 -19.71
C LEU A 40 7.74 6.64 -19.54
N ILE A 41 8.58 5.98 -18.75
CA ILE A 41 9.97 6.40 -18.51
C ILE A 41 10.77 6.39 -19.82
N ASP A 42 10.61 5.38 -20.66
CA ASP A 42 11.44 5.21 -21.84
C ASP A 42 10.94 6.00 -23.06
N CYS A 43 9.64 6.29 -23.13
CA CYS A 43 8.99 6.85 -24.32
C CYS A 43 8.59 8.34 -24.19
N VAL A 44 8.03 8.78 -23.05
CA VAL A 44 7.43 10.13 -22.94
C VAL A 44 8.46 11.25 -23.09
N GLY A 45 9.66 11.09 -22.51
CA GLY A 45 10.72 12.10 -22.62
C GLY A 45 11.14 12.37 -24.07
N LYS A 46 11.19 11.33 -24.89
CA LYS A 46 11.64 11.39 -26.28
C LYS A 46 10.67 12.16 -27.17
N GLU A 47 9.36 11.96 -26.99
CA GLU A 47 8.33 12.66 -27.76
C GLU A 47 8.37 14.18 -27.54
N HIS A 48 8.72 14.62 -26.33
CA HIS A 48 8.88 16.03 -26.01
C HIS A 48 10.29 16.58 -26.26
N GLY A 49 11.18 15.81 -26.90
CA GLY A 49 12.56 16.22 -27.21
C GLY A 49 13.46 16.39 -25.98
N VAL A 50 13.10 15.76 -24.85
CA VAL A 50 13.83 15.80 -23.59
C VAL A 50 14.62 14.50 -23.43
N THR A 51 15.94 14.57 -23.57
CA THR A 51 16.84 13.41 -23.40
C THR A 51 17.62 13.53 -22.08
N GLY A 52 17.65 12.46 -21.28
CA GLY A 52 18.46 12.38 -20.06
C GLY A 52 17.97 13.21 -18.86
N LYS A 53 16.72 13.72 -18.89
CA LYS A 53 16.05 14.38 -17.75
C LYS A 53 14.77 13.70 -17.31
N VAL A 54 14.41 12.55 -17.89
CA VAL A 54 13.19 11.82 -17.49
C VAL A 54 13.29 11.38 -16.02
N CYS A 55 14.51 11.09 -15.59
CA CYS A 55 14.89 10.81 -14.22
C CYS A 55 14.84 12.02 -13.26
N ASP A 56 14.63 13.24 -13.75
CA ASP A 56 14.40 14.43 -12.91
C ASP A 56 12.90 14.66 -12.63
N GLY A 57 12.02 13.89 -13.27
CA GLY A 57 10.57 14.05 -13.21
C GLY A 57 10.01 14.80 -14.42
N LEU A 58 8.87 14.32 -14.94
CA LEU A 58 8.13 14.96 -16.03
C LEU A 58 6.76 15.49 -15.54
N PRO A 59 6.16 16.45 -16.26
CA PRO A 59 4.80 16.87 -16.01
C PRO A 59 3.82 15.70 -16.21
N LEU A 60 2.89 15.51 -15.27
CA LEU A 60 1.87 14.44 -15.39
C LEU A 60 1.07 14.55 -16.69
N ALA A 61 0.78 15.77 -17.15
CA ALA A 61 0.03 16.00 -18.37
C ALA A 61 0.67 15.31 -19.59
N TRP A 62 2.00 15.34 -19.72
CA TRP A 62 2.70 14.72 -20.84
C TRP A 62 2.55 13.21 -20.85
N GLY A 63 2.62 12.57 -19.67
CA GLY A 63 2.38 11.14 -19.61
C GLY A 63 0.91 10.79 -19.87
N PHE A 64 -0.06 11.58 -19.42
CA PHE A 64 -1.46 11.35 -19.77
C PHE A 64 -1.76 11.60 -21.25
N ASP A 65 -1.15 12.60 -21.89
CA ASP A 65 -1.20 12.82 -23.34
C ASP A 65 -0.67 11.58 -24.07
N TYR A 66 0.49 11.06 -23.66
CA TYR A 66 1.05 9.83 -24.23
C TYR A 66 0.10 8.63 -24.09
N VAL A 67 -0.45 8.39 -22.89
CA VAL A 67 -1.36 7.25 -22.69
C VAL A 67 -2.65 7.39 -23.49
N PHE A 68 -3.13 8.63 -23.68
CA PHE A 68 -4.30 8.90 -24.51
C PHE A 68 -4.05 8.69 -26.00
N GLU A 69 -2.87 9.06 -26.51
CA GLU A 69 -2.54 8.96 -27.93
C GLU A 69 -2.02 7.59 -28.36
N ASN A 70 -1.20 6.94 -27.52
CA ASN A 70 -0.45 5.72 -27.86
C ASN A 70 -0.88 4.48 -27.07
N GLY A 71 -1.75 4.64 -26.07
CA GLY A 71 -2.05 3.61 -25.08
C GLY A 71 -0.87 3.31 -24.15
N ILE A 72 -1.11 2.49 -23.13
CA ILE A 72 -0.08 2.05 -22.19
C ILE A 72 -0.05 0.54 -22.06
N ALA A 73 1.13 -0.07 -22.27
CA ALA A 73 1.27 -1.53 -22.20
C ALA A 73 0.99 -2.06 -20.80
N TYR A 74 0.42 -3.27 -20.74
CA TYR A 74 0.41 -4.03 -19.50
C TYR A 74 1.84 -4.36 -19.09
N ARG A 75 2.10 -4.33 -17.78
CA ARG A 75 3.42 -4.61 -17.17
C ARG A 75 4.01 -5.96 -17.55
N GLN A 76 3.17 -6.93 -17.91
CA GLN A 76 3.60 -8.24 -18.38
C GLN A 76 4.27 -8.21 -19.76
N TYR A 77 3.98 -7.20 -20.58
CA TYR A 77 4.54 -7.03 -21.93
C TYR A 77 5.65 -5.97 -21.98
N TYR A 78 5.73 -5.09 -20.98
CA TYR A 78 6.80 -4.11 -20.83
C TYR A 78 7.22 -4.08 -19.35
N HIS A 79 8.30 -4.79 -19.04
CA HIS A 79 8.78 -4.95 -17.67
C HIS A 79 9.52 -3.71 -17.16
N HIS A 80 9.54 -3.55 -15.85
CA HIS A 80 10.13 -2.40 -15.19
C HIS A 80 11.62 -2.61 -14.86
N THR A 81 12.46 -1.66 -15.25
CA THR A 81 13.93 -1.72 -15.12
C THR A 81 14.49 -0.64 -14.18
N ASN A 82 13.70 0.37 -13.78
CA ASN A 82 14.12 1.53 -12.98
C ASN A 82 15.24 2.38 -13.63
N THR A 83 15.51 2.17 -14.91
CA THR A 83 16.50 2.90 -15.71
C THR A 83 15.81 3.50 -16.93
N GLU A 84 16.31 4.64 -17.43
CA GLU A 84 15.88 5.15 -18.74
C GLU A 84 16.54 4.30 -19.82
N ASP A 85 15.75 3.53 -20.54
CA ASP A 85 16.16 2.62 -21.61
C ASP A 85 15.58 3.06 -22.97
N GLU A 86 15.82 2.28 -24.03
CA GLU A 86 15.23 2.56 -25.33
C GLU A 86 13.74 2.19 -25.36
N CYS A 87 12.88 3.17 -25.62
CA CYS A 87 11.46 2.96 -25.93
C CYS A 87 11.23 1.78 -26.90
N GLN A 88 10.59 0.73 -26.39
CA GLN A 88 10.23 -0.46 -27.15
C GLN A 88 8.85 -0.34 -27.78
N VAL A 89 8.68 -0.90 -28.97
CA VAL A 89 7.39 -1.00 -29.65
C VAL A 89 6.63 -2.20 -29.11
N VAL A 90 5.42 -1.96 -28.60
CA VAL A 90 4.49 -3.00 -28.12
C VAL A 90 3.22 -2.95 -28.96
N ASP A 91 2.71 -4.12 -29.35
CA ASP A 91 1.47 -4.25 -30.13
C ASP A 91 0.29 -3.63 -29.38
N ASP A 92 -0.63 -2.98 -30.10
CA ASP A 92 -1.75 -2.24 -29.52
C ASP A 92 -2.70 -3.11 -28.69
N GLU A 93 -2.91 -4.38 -29.08
CA GLU A 93 -3.71 -5.37 -28.33
C GLU A 93 -3.18 -5.65 -26.91
N LYS A 94 -1.92 -5.30 -26.65
CA LYS A 94 -1.24 -5.47 -25.36
C LYS A 94 -1.23 -4.18 -24.54
N LYS A 95 -1.95 -3.16 -24.98
CA LYS A 95 -2.06 -1.85 -24.35
C LYS A 95 -3.48 -1.59 -23.82
N TYR A 96 -3.55 -0.65 -22.90
CA TYR A 96 -4.79 -0.08 -22.39
C TYR A 96 -4.90 1.38 -22.83
N HIS A 97 -6.07 1.78 -23.31
CA HIS A 97 -6.34 3.15 -23.75
C HIS A 97 -7.29 3.85 -22.78
N ILE A 98 -6.93 5.07 -22.38
CA ILE A 98 -7.82 5.93 -21.60
C ILE A 98 -8.73 6.70 -22.55
N ALA A 99 -9.96 6.97 -22.14
CA ALA A 99 -10.90 7.80 -22.89
C ALA A 99 -10.48 9.28 -22.94
N GLY A 100 -9.63 9.67 -22.01
CA GLY A 100 -9.13 11.02 -21.81
C GLY A 100 -8.71 11.25 -20.37
N TYR A 101 -8.52 12.51 -20.02
CA TYR A 101 -8.23 12.93 -18.64
C TYR A 101 -8.81 14.32 -18.40
N GLU A 102 -9.03 14.67 -17.14
CA GLU A 102 -9.56 15.97 -16.72
C GLU A 102 -8.65 16.65 -15.70
N LYS A 103 -8.69 17.99 -15.71
CA LYS A 103 -7.98 18.89 -14.80
C LYS A 103 -8.99 19.65 -13.94
N PRO A 104 -8.60 20.20 -12.78
CA PRO A 104 -9.50 20.97 -11.94
C PRO A 104 -10.08 22.16 -12.70
N THR A 105 -11.39 22.36 -12.58
CA THR A 105 -12.07 23.54 -13.14
C THR A 105 -11.54 24.84 -12.54
N ALA A 106 -11.13 24.79 -11.27
CA ALA A 106 -10.39 25.83 -10.58
C ALA A 106 -9.21 25.20 -9.81
N TYR A 107 -8.04 25.82 -9.85
CA TYR A 107 -6.84 25.36 -9.16
C TYR A 107 -6.88 25.69 -7.67
N ASN A 108 -7.91 25.21 -6.99
CA ASN A 108 -8.12 25.38 -5.56
C ASN A 108 -8.72 24.11 -4.94
N LYS A 109 -8.95 24.18 -3.62
CA LYS A 109 -9.54 23.08 -2.83
C LYS A 109 -10.81 22.49 -3.47
N LEU A 110 -11.73 23.33 -3.95
CA LEU A 110 -13.01 22.87 -4.50
C LEU A 110 -12.84 22.14 -5.83
N GLY A 111 -11.97 22.64 -6.70
CA GLY A 111 -11.68 21.97 -7.97
C GLY A 111 -10.98 20.62 -7.77
N LEU A 112 -10.13 20.48 -6.76
CA LEU A 112 -9.55 19.18 -6.40
C LEU A 112 -10.61 18.21 -5.87
N PHE A 113 -11.53 18.69 -5.03
CA PHE A 113 -12.62 17.86 -4.52
C PHE A 113 -13.51 17.32 -5.64
N ASP A 114 -13.85 18.15 -6.64
CA ASP A 114 -14.65 17.71 -7.79
C ASP A 114 -14.00 16.53 -8.53
N LEU A 115 -12.67 16.52 -8.66
CA LEU A 115 -11.93 15.39 -9.25
C LEU A 115 -11.93 14.16 -8.33
N VAL A 116 -11.54 14.34 -7.07
CA VAL A 116 -11.34 13.24 -6.12
C VAL A 116 -12.66 12.52 -5.81
N MET A 117 -13.79 13.23 -5.79
CA MET A 117 -15.12 12.63 -5.64
C MET A 117 -15.47 11.70 -6.82
N ARG A 118 -15.04 12.03 -8.03
CA ARG A 118 -15.31 11.23 -9.23
C ARG A 118 -14.34 10.07 -9.40
N GLY A 119 -13.13 10.17 -8.85
CA GLY A 119 -12.21 9.03 -8.83
C GLY A 119 -10.77 9.36 -8.45
N PRO A 120 -9.89 8.36 -8.56
CA PRO A 120 -8.48 8.51 -8.24
C PRO A 120 -7.84 9.64 -9.04
N THR A 121 -7.13 10.52 -8.35
CA THR A 121 -6.56 11.74 -8.94
C THR A 121 -5.05 11.75 -8.72
N ALA A 122 -4.27 11.75 -9.80
CA ALA A 122 -2.82 11.91 -9.75
C ALA A 122 -2.46 13.36 -9.44
N VAL A 123 -1.50 13.58 -8.55
CA VAL A 123 -1.09 14.91 -8.08
C VAL A 123 0.42 15.07 -8.11
N THR A 124 0.86 16.29 -8.38
CA THR A 124 2.26 16.73 -8.20
C THR A 124 2.33 17.73 -7.07
N LEU A 125 3.27 17.53 -6.15
CA LEU A 125 3.40 18.24 -4.89
C LEU A 125 4.79 18.86 -4.76
N GLY A 126 4.83 20.11 -4.33
CA GLY A 126 6.05 20.78 -3.91
C GLY A 126 6.33 20.50 -2.44
N LEU A 127 6.96 19.37 -2.15
CA LEU A 127 7.37 18.97 -0.79
C LEU A 127 8.86 18.68 -0.76
N ASP A 128 9.51 18.86 0.39
CA ASP A 128 10.91 18.48 0.57
C ASP A 128 11.00 16.96 0.82
N PRO A 129 11.65 16.19 -0.07
CA PRO A 129 11.82 14.74 0.11
C PRO A 129 12.54 14.36 1.41
N GLU A 130 13.40 15.23 1.96
CA GLU A 130 14.12 14.97 3.22
C GLU A 130 13.16 14.83 4.40
N PHE A 131 12.02 15.53 4.35
CA PHE A 131 11.00 15.47 5.39
C PHE A 131 10.37 14.08 5.53
N PHE A 132 10.29 13.34 4.43
CA PHE A 132 9.75 11.98 4.42
C PHE A 132 10.65 10.96 5.12
N GLN A 133 11.91 11.30 5.43
CA GLN A 133 12.77 10.45 6.26
C GLN A 133 12.27 10.38 7.71
N TYR A 134 11.56 11.41 8.17
CA TYR A 134 11.09 11.56 9.55
C TYR A 134 9.56 11.60 9.66
N TYR A 135 8.85 11.46 8.53
CA TYR A 135 7.40 11.51 8.51
C TYR A 135 6.81 10.37 9.33
N ARG A 136 5.87 10.72 10.22
CA ARG A 136 5.03 9.77 10.94
C ARG A 136 3.56 10.10 10.71
N ASN A 137 2.74 9.06 10.65
CA ASN A 137 1.30 9.17 10.38
C ASN A 137 0.49 9.59 11.62
N ASP A 138 1.11 9.54 12.82
CA ASP A 138 0.54 9.95 14.09
C ASP A 138 0.78 11.45 14.36
N ARG A 139 -0.33 12.20 14.42
CA ARG A 139 -0.33 13.66 14.57
C ARG A 139 -0.08 14.14 16.00
N GLU A 140 0.34 13.29 16.92
CA GLU A 140 0.59 13.72 18.31
C GLU A 140 1.99 14.34 18.47
N GLU A 141 3.00 13.84 17.75
CA GLU A 141 4.38 14.34 17.82
C GLU A 141 5.12 14.20 16.47
N GLY A 142 4.95 15.17 15.57
CA GLY A 142 5.72 15.25 14.32
C GLY A 142 5.64 16.62 13.65
N PRO A 143 6.63 17.01 12.83
CA PRO A 143 6.54 18.24 12.04
C PRO A 143 5.42 18.11 10.99
N TYR A 144 4.70 19.19 10.69
CA TYR A 144 3.58 19.19 9.73
C TYR A 144 3.94 19.89 8.42
N PHE A 145 3.32 19.47 7.32
CA PHE A 145 3.36 20.19 6.07
C PHE A 145 2.50 21.45 6.18
N ASP A 146 3.14 22.60 6.37
CA ASP A 146 2.49 23.91 6.50
C ASP A 146 2.73 24.84 5.30
N THR A 147 3.70 24.49 4.46
CA THR A 147 4.20 25.31 3.34
C THR A 147 4.49 24.44 2.11
N ALA A 148 4.74 25.10 0.98
CA ALA A 148 5.17 24.45 -0.27
C ALA A 148 6.66 24.66 -0.47
N PHE A 149 7.37 23.60 -0.87
CA PHE A 149 8.69 23.71 -1.45
C PHE A 149 8.56 24.28 -2.87
N TRP A 150 9.40 25.26 -3.24
CA TRP A 150 9.31 26.01 -4.51
C TRP A 150 9.57 25.16 -5.77
N ARG A 151 9.80 23.85 -5.63
CA ARG A 151 9.94 22.90 -6.74
C ARG A 151 8.96 21.75 -6.58
N PRO A 152 8.27 21.32 -7.66
CA PRO A 152 7.57 20.05 -7.65
C PRO A 152 8.58 18.91 -7.46
N SER A 153 8.37 18.09 -6.45
CA SER A 153 9.36 17.08 -6.02
C SER A 153 8.73 15.73 -5.70
N VAL A 154 7.42 15.69 -5.42
CA VAL A 154 6.71 14.49 -4.99
C VAL A 154 5.50 14.27 -5.89
N TYR A 155 5.33 13.03 -6.33
CA TYR A 155 4.22 12.61 -7.17
C TYR A 155 3.44 11.51 -6.47
N GLY A 156 2.12 11.50 -6.60
CA GLY A 156 1.29 10.48 -5.97
C GLY A 156 -0.14 10.49 -6.46
N VAL A 157 -0.97 9.65 -5.85
CA VAL A 157 -2.41 9.53 -6.14
C VAL A 157 -3.17 9.82 -4.86
N VAL A 158 -4.16 10.71 -4.93
CA VAL A 158 -5.09 10.92 -3.82
C VAL A 158 -6.03 9.72 -3.75
N VAL A 159 -5.95 8.99 -2.63
CA VAL A 159 -6.70 7.74 -2.42
C VAL A 159 -7.85 7.90 -1.44
N GLU A 160 -7.73 8.85 -0.51
CA GLU A 160 -8.73 9.11 0.52
C GLU A 160 -8.67 10.59 0.93
N TYR A 161 -9.78 11.10 1.47
CA TYR A 161 -9.81 12.40 2.13
C TYR A 161 -10.74 12.35 3.35
N LEU A 162 -10.40 13.15 4.36
CA LEU A 162 -11.28 13.43 5.49
C LEU A 162 -11.46 14.94 5.58
N GLN A 163 -12.71 15.41 5.51
CA GLN A 163 -13.01 16.84 5.64
C GLN A 163 -13.93 17.14 6.83
N TYR A 164 -14.97 16.31 7.04
CA TYR A 164 -15.98 16.51 8.06
C TYR A 164 -15.84 15.48 9.18
N ALA A 165 -16.21 15.87 10.40
CA ALA A 165 -16.15 14.98 11.57
C ALA A 165 -17.12 13.80 11.42
N VAL A 166 -18.24 14.05 10.75
CA VAL A 166 -19.25 13.07 10.35
C VAL A 166 -19.62 13.36 8.90
N GLU A 167 -19.70 12.32 8.07
CA GLU A 167 -20.05 12.45 6.65
C GLU A 167 -21.45 13.05 6.50
N GLY A 168 -21.56 14.18 5.80
CA GLY A 168 -22.83 14.90 5.58
C GLY A 168 -23.18 15.98 6.60
N GLU A 169 -22.42 16.12 7.69
CA GLU A 169 -22.58 17.21 8.66
C GLU A 169 -21.71 18.42 8.31
N PRO A 170 -22.12 19.66 8.65
CA PRO A 170 -21.34 20.87 8.36
C PRO A 170 -20.13 21.04 9.28
N GLU A 171 -19.99 20.20 10.31
CA GLU A 171 -18.91 20.27 11.27
C GLU A 171 -17.63 19.66 10.69
N TYR A 172 -16.59 20.49 10.54
CA TYR A 172 -15.29 20.05 10.05
C TYR A 172 -14.66 19.04 11.02
N ALA A 173 -13.95 18.07 10.46
CA ALA A 173 -13.09 17.20 11.26
C ALA A 173 -12.09 18.07 12.01
N GLU A 174 -11.72 17.67 13.23
CA GLU A 174 -10.66 18.34 13.98
C GLU A 174 -9.38 18.44 13.13
N TRP A 175 -9.15 17.46 12.27
CA TRP A 175 -7.98 17.35 11.41
C TRP A 175 -8.34 16.91 9.98
N PRO A 176 -8.71 17.83 9.08
CA PRO A 176 -9.01 17.47 7.70
C PRO A 176 -7.72 17.21 6.91
N PHE A 177 -7.69 16.14 6.11
CA PHE A 177 -6.52 15.74 5.33
C PHE A 177 -6.88 15.11 3.98
N PHE A 178 -5.96 15.22 3.02
CA PHE A 178 -5.88 14.33 1.85
C PHE A 178 -4.87 13.23 2.16
N ALA A 179 -5.22 11.96 1.92
CA ALA A 179 -4.28 10.86 1.96
C ALA A 179 -3.74 10.63 0.54
N ILE A 180 -2.43 10.75 0.39
CA ILE A 180 -1.74 10.61 -0.88
C ILE A 180 -0.85 9.38 -0.81
N GLU A 181 -1.11 8.44 -1.70
CA GLU A 181 -0.25 7.32 -1.96
C GLU A 181 0.88 7.76 -2.90
N SER A 182 2.13 7.65 -2.47
CA SER A 182 3.30 8.00 -3.26
C SER A 182 4.37 6.92 -3.20
N ARG A 183 5.17 6.81 -4.26
CA ARG A 183 6.30 5.85 -4.35
C ARG A 183 7.64 6.59 -4.30
N LEU A 184 7.94 7.25 -3.19
CA LEU A 184 9.26 7.90 -3.00
C LEU A 184 10.41 6.89 -2.90
N ARG A 185 10.11 5.62 -2.64
CA ARG A 185 11.03 4.49 -2.69
C ARG A 185 10.53 3.51 -3.77
N ALA A 186 11.44 2.93 -4.54
CA ALA A 186 11.09 2.19 -5.76
C ALA A 186 10.13 0.98 -5.55
N CYS A 187 10.07 0.42 -4.34
CA CYS A 187 9.40 -0.86 -4.10
C CYS A 187 8.15 -0.79 -3.20
N TYR A 188 7.93 0.32 -2.50
CA TYR A 188 6.75 0.50 -1.66
C TYR A 188 6.10 1.84 -1.94
N SER A 189 4.79 1.80 -2.14
CA SER A 189 3.98 2.97 -1.92
C SER A 189 3.80 3.17 -0.42
N PHE A 190 3.90 4.42 0.01
CA PHE A 190 3.55 4.84 1.35
C PHE A 190 2.45 5.88 1.23
N VAL A 191 1.57 5.92 2.23
CA VAL A 191 0.50 6.92 2.30
C VAL A 191 0.91 7.97 3.30
N PHE A 192 0.85 9.24 2.89
CA PHE A 192 0.99 10.35 3.80
C PHE A 192 -0.24 11.26 3.75
N ARG A 193 -0.51 11.87 4.89
CA ARG A 193 -1.63 12.78 5.09
C ARG A 193 -1.16 14.22 4.95
N LEU A 194 -1.75 14.91 3.97
CA LEU A 194 -1.55 16.34 3.74
C LEU A 194 -2.70 17.12 4.37
N PRO A 195 -2.45 18.07 5.28
CA PRO A 195 -3.51 18.88 5.87
C PRO A 195 -4.28 19.69 4.83
N ILE A 196 -5.59 19.82 5.04
CA ILE A 196 -6.45 20.65 4.19
C ILE A 196 -6.59 22.03 4.83
N ARG A 197 -6.17 23.07 4.10
CA ARG A 197 -6.47 24.46 4.48
C ARG A 197 -7.85 24.87 4.00
N GLU A 198 -8.60 25.54 4.87
CA GLU A 198 -9.91 26.13 4.57
C GLU A 198 -9.77 27.44 3.79
N THR A 199 -9.31 27.33 2.54
CA THR A 199 -9.17 28.45 1.61
C THR A 199 -9.45 28.01 0.17
N THR A 200 -9.98 28.93 -0.62
CA THR A 200 -10.17 28.79 -2.07
C THR A 200 -9.29 29.74 -2.88
N ALA A 201 -8.46 30.53 -2.20
CA ALA A 201 -7.61 31.55 -2.80
C ALA A 201 -6.27 31.00 -3.34
N ASP A 202 -5.92 29.78 -2.97
CA ASP A 202 -4.68 29.11 -3.38
C ASP A 202 -4.91 27.64 -3.75
N ALA A 203 -3.84 26.99 -4.22
CA ALA A 203 -3.85 25.59 -4.62
C ALA A 203 -3.71 24.59 -3.44
N ASN A 204 -4.03 25.04 -2.23
CA ASN A 204 -3.83 24.36 -0.96
C ASN A 204 -2.35 24.03 -0.65
N ILE A 205 -2.10 23.29 0.45
CA ILE A 205 -0.74 22.90 0.87
C ILE A 205 -0.01 22.20 -0.29
N ALA A 206 1.29 22.50 -0.44
CA ALA A 206 2.17 21.94 -1.47
C ALA A 206 1.72 22.15 -2.93
N GLY A 207 0.71 22.99 -3.16
CA GLY A 207 0.12 23.20 -4.49
C GLY A 207 -0.62 21.98 -5.04
N ILE A 208 -1.14 21.11 -4.18
CA ILE A 208 -1.78 19.84 -4.55
C ILE A 208 -2.84 19.97 -5.65
N SER A 209 -3.65 21.04 -5.63
CA SER A 209 -4.69 21.24 -6.65
C SER A 209 -4.17 21.91 -7.93
N GLY A 210 -2.92 22.37 -7.96
CA GLY A 210 -2.33 23.07 -9.12
C GLY A 210 -2.00 22.13 -10.27
N PHE A 211 -1.62 20.89 -9.96
CA PHE A 211 -1.19 19.88 -10.92
C PHE A 211 -1.87 18.53 -10.67
N ALA A 212 -3.16 18.59 -10.35
CA ALA A 212 -4.02 17.43 -10.21
C ALA A 212 -4.58 17.01 -11.59
N ILE A 213 -4.60 15.71 -11.87
CA ILE A 213 -5.16 15.15 -13.10
C ILE A 213 -5.89 13.85 -12.77
N ARG A 214 -7.13 13.71 -13.24
CA ARG A 214 -7.90 12.48 -13.12
C ARG A 214 -8.02 11.80 -14.49
N PRO A 215 -7.68 10.51 -14.64
CA PRO A 215 -7.95 9.76 -15.85
C PRO A 215 -9.44 9.44 -16.02
N ILE A 216 -9.88 9.35 -17.26
CA ILE A 216 -11.20 8.88 -17.66
C ILE A 216 -11.02 7.53 -18.34
N VAL A 217 -11.57 6.48 -17.74
CA VAL A 217 -11.51 5.11 -18.24
C VAL A 217 -12.89 4.74 -18.79
N SER A 218 -12.96 4.17 -19.98
CA SER A 218 -14.24 3.80 -20.63
C SER A 218 -14.21 2.46 -21.35
N GLU A 219 -13.03 1.86 -21.54
CA GLU A 219 -12.90 0.56 -22.20
C GLU A 219 -12.75 -0.56 -21.17
N LEU A 220 -13.55 -1.61 -21.36
CA LEU A 220 -13.43 -2.85 -20.62
C LEU A 220 -12.08 -3.52 -20.96
N LEU A 221 -11.43 -4.08 -19.95
CA LEU A 221 -10.31 -4.97 -20.11
C LEU A 221 -10.68 -6.12 -21.07
N PRO A 222 -9.74 -6.57 -21.91
CA PRO A 222 -9.98 -7.70 -22.80
C PRO A 222 -10.31 -8.95 -21.96
N THR A 223 -11.57 -9.39 -21.99
CA THR A 223 -12.07 -10.48 -21.15
C THR A 223 -11.67 -11.86 -21.70
N PRO A 224 -11.01 -12.73 -20.93
CA PRO A 224 -11.00 -14.16 -21.21
C PRO A 224 -12.31 -14.82 -20.74
N GLU A 225 -12.84 -15.76 -21.52
CA GLU A 225 -14.10 -16.49 -21.24
C GLU A 225 -14.06 -17.24 -19.88
N PRO A 226 -15.12 -17.13 -19.05
CA PRO A 226 -15.12 -17.72 -17.71
C PRO A 226 -15.38 -19.24 -17.70
N PRO A 227 -14.69 -20.03 -16.84
CA PRO A 227 -15.00 -21.44 -16.61
C PRO A 227 -16.16 -21.64 -15.61
N THR A 228 -17.06 -22.57 -15.92
CA THR A 228 -18.23 -22.95 -15.09
C THR A 228 -17.87 -23.92 -13.96
N VAL A 229 -18.32 -23.63 -12.73
CA VAL A 229 -18.06 -24.45 -11.51
C VAL A 229 -19.35 -25.15 -11.02
N PRO A 230 -19.32 -26.43 -10.54
CA PRO A 230 -20.49 -27.14 -9.98
C PRO A 230 -20.77 -26.85 -8.48
N PRO A 231 -21.98 -27.14 -7.97
CA PRO A 231 -22.46 -26.66 -6.66
C PRO A 231 -21.99 -27.46 -5.43
N THR A 232 -21.75 -26.76 -4.32
CA THR A 232 -21.34 -27.26 -2.99
C THR A 232 -22.54 -27.48 -2.05
N PRO A 233 -22.57 -28.52 -1.19
CA PRO A 233 -23.62 -28.72 -0.19
C PRO A 233 -23.41 -27.97 1.16
N THR A 234 -24.55 -27.68 1.79
CA THR A 234 -24.91 -26.82 2.95
C THR A 234 -24.54 -27.37 4.35
N PRO A 235 -24.42 -26.53 5.41
CA PRO A 235 -23.78 -26.86 6.70
C PRO A 235 -24.73 -27.26 7.84
N THR A 236 -24.19 -27.74 8.97
CA THR A 236 -24.97 -28.09 10.19
C THR A 236 -24.30 -27.62 11.50
N GLY A 237 -25.02 -26.80 12.29
CA GLY A 237 -25.29 -27.00 13.74
C GLY A 237 -24.32 -26.48 14.84
N THR A 238 -24.72 -25.39 15.51
CA THR A 238 -24.24 -24.73 16.78
C THR A 238 -24.52 -25.56 18.08
N PRO A 239 -23.92 -25.30 19.29
CA PRO A 239 -24.31 -24.22 20.27
C PRO A 239 -23.11 -23.57 21.08
N THR A 240 -23.05 -22.25 21.38
CA THR A 240 -23.52 -21.39 22.53
C THR A 240 -22.78 -21.55 23.91
N PRO A 241 -22.72 -20.52 24.81
CA PRO A 241 -21.49 -20.01 25.44
C PRO A 241 -21.44 -20.21 26.98
N THR A 242 -20.32 -19.89 27.62
CA THR A 242 -20.25 -19.81 29.10
C THR A 242 -19.32 -18.65 29.54
N PRO A 243 -19.72 -17.84 30.54
CA PRO A 243 -19.05 -16.59 30.91
C PRO A 243 -17.77 -16.80 31.73
N THR A 244 -16.80 -15.89 31.59
CA THR A 244 -15.55 -15.90 32.38
C THR A 244 -15.33 -14.52 33.04
N PRO A 245 -14.87 -14.48 34.31
CA PRO A 245 -14.91 -13.30 35.20
C PRO A 245 -13.84 -12.24 34.95
N THR A 246 -14.13 -11.05 35.50
CA THR A 246 -13.37 -9.79 35.52
C THR A 246 -11.95 -9.91 36.12
N PRO A 247 -10.90 -9.33 35.50
CA PRO A 247 -9.54 -9.37 36.04
C PRO A 247 -9.22 -8.23 37.03
N THR A 248 -8.46 -8.60 38.05
CA THR A 248 -7.77 -7.75 39.05
C THR A 248 -6.58 -7.01 38.42
N PRO A 249 -6.27 -5.75 38.78
CA PRO A 249 -5.15 -5.00 38.19
C PRO A 249 -3.78 -5.55 38.64
N THR A 250 -2.94 -5.87 37.66
CA THR A 250 -1.56 -6.35 37.81
C THR A 250 -0.56 -5.17 37.78
N PRO A 251 0.54 -5.22 38.56
CA PRO A 251 1.49 -4.12 38.75
C PRO A 251 2.12 -3.58 37.46
N THR A 252 2.33 -2.27 37.44
CA THR A 252 2.95 -1.50 36.35
C THR A 252 4.46 -1.82 36.23
N PRO A 253 4.91 -2.40 35.10
CA PRO A 253 6.33 -2.60 34.83
C PRO A 253 7.00 -1.33 34.29
N GLU A 254 8.31 -1.21 34.52
CA GLU A 254 9.22 -0.21 33.95
C GLU A 254 9.09 -0.10 32.42
N PRO A 255 9.34 1.09 31.82
CA PRO A 255 8.98 1.40 30.45
C PRO A 255 9.87 0.66 29.45
N TRP A 256 9.45 -0.55 29.10
CA TRP A 256 9.86 -1.22 27.87
C TRP A 256 8.68 -1.18 26.90
N PHE A 257 8.93 -0.74 25.67
CA PHE A 257 7.89 -0.55 24.67
C PHE A 257 7.17 -1.88 24.36
N PRO A 258 5.83 -1.90 24.33
CA PRO A 258 5.09 -3.07 23.88
C PRO A 258 5.46 -3.38 22.42
N ILE A 259 5.83 -4.63 22.16
CA ILE A 259 6.15 -5.09 20.80
C ILE A 259 4.84 -5.55 20.14
N TYR A 260 4.41 -4.83 19.11
CA TYR A 260 3.40 -5.28 18.17
C TYR A 260 4.14 -5.92 17.01
N ASP A 261 3.85 -7.20 16.74
CA ASP A 261 4.62 -8.03 15.83
C ASP A 261 3.78 -8.43 14.60
N PRO A 262 3.60 -7.53 13.61
CA PRO A 262 3.04 -7.85 12.31
C PRO A 262 4.13 -8.46 11.41
N PHE A 263 4.06 -9.77 11.20
CA PHE A 263 4.92 -10.50 10.27
C PHE A 263 4.15 -10.94 9.03
N ILE A 264 4.65 -10.55 7.87
CA ILE A 264 4.12 -10.94 6.55
C ILE A 264 5.20 -11.80 5.87
N LEU A 265 4.86 -13.04 5.53
CA LEU A 265 5.82 -13.94 4.88
C LEU A 265 6.19 -13.42 3.49
N GLY A 266 7.49 -13.27 3.24
CA GLY A 266 8.00 -12.75 1.97
C GLY A 266 8.04 -11.22 1.89
N ASP A 267 7.66 -10.51 2.96
CA ASP A 267 7.77 -9.05 3.00
C ASP A 267 9.20 -8.58 3.27
N ASN A 268 9.83 -8.03 2.23
CA ASN A 268 11.20 -7.58 2.28
C ASN A 268 11.36 -6.12 2.76
N CYS A 269 10.28 -5.45 3.17
CA CYS A 269 10.27 -4.06 3.67
C CYS A 269 11.46 -3.67 4.57
N ASN A 270 11.90 -4.58 5.45
CA ASN A 270 12.97 -4.32 6.42
C ASN A 270 14.38 -4.60 5.89
N PHE A 271 14.51 -5.27 4.75
CA PHE A 271 15.76 -5.81 4.25
C PHE A 271 16.14 -5.28 2.86
N GLU A 272 15.20 -4.65 2.15
CA GLU A 272 15.44 -4.07 0.83
C GLU A 272 16.36 -2.86 0.85
N LYS A 273 17.25 -2.82 -0.16
CA LYS A 273 17.95 -1.61 -0.58
C LYS A 273 17.43 -1.23 -1.96
N GLN A 274 17.28 0.08 -2.21
CA GLN A 274 16.69 0.62 -3.44
C GLN A 274 17.38 0.13 -4.73
N THR A 275 18.64 -0.31 -4.64
CA THR A 275 19.45 -0.80 -5.76
C THR A 275 19.33 -2.29 -6.04
N THR A 276 18.81 -3.10 -5.10
CA THR A 276 18.81 -4.58 -5.19
C THR A 276 17.44 -5.22 -5.00
N CYS A 277 16.42 -4.43 -4.67
CA CYS A 277 15.05 -4.90 -4.42
C CYS A 277 14.47 -5.82 -5.53
N TYR A 278 14.89 -5.67 -6.80
CA TYR A 278 14.40 -6.53 -7.89
C TYR A 278 15.23 -7.80 -8.13
N TRP A 279 16.55 -7.75 -7.91
CA TRP A 279 17.46 -8.86 -8.21
C TRP A 279 17.74 -9.75 -6.99
N ASP A 280 17.73 -9.16 -5.79
CA ASP A 280 18.00 -9.82 -4.51
C ASP A 280 16.73 -9.88 -3.65
N VAL A 281 15.59 -10.21 -4.26
CA VAL A 281 14.35 -10.50 -3.53
C VAL A 281 14.64 -11.69 -2.61
N ILE A 282 14.72 -11.42 -1.31
CA ILE A 282 14.82 -12.48 -0.31
C ILE A 282 13.48 -13.21 -0.33
N LYS A 283 13.51 -14.50 -0.58
CA LYS A 283 12.31 -15.29 -0.79
C LYS A 283 11.79 -15.79 0.54
N ASP A 284 10.51 -15.56 0.81
CA ASP A 284 9.68 -16.27 1.81
C ASP A 284 10.42 -16.67 3.09
N ASP A 285 10.83 -17.94 3.20
CA ASP A 285 11.43 -18.49 4.40
C ASP A 285 12.77 -17.83 4.77
N ASP A 286 13.51 -17.28 3.80
CA ASP A 286 14.72 -16.50 4.07
C ASP A 286 14.39 -15.16 4.74
N VAL A 287 13.23 -14.57 4.42
CA VAL A 287 12.69 -13.39 5.13
C VAL A 287 12.37 -13.77 6.57
N THR A 288 11.75 -14.93 6.77
CA THR A 288 11.49 -15.47 8.11
C THR A 288 12.78 -15.66 8.89
N ARG A 289 13.83 -16.23 8.28
CA ARG A 289 15.13 -16.40 8.95
C ARG A 289 15.74 -15.08 9.37
N LEU A 290 15.73 -14.08 8.50
CA LEU A 290 16.27 -12.75 8.83
C LEU A 290 15.44 -12.04 9.91
N TYR A 291 14.12 -12.16 9.83
CA TYR A 291 13.21 -11.60 10.82
C TYR A 291 13.42 -12.22 12.21
N LEU A 292 13.46 -13.55 12.27
CA LEU A 292 13.66 -14.28 13.52
C LEU A 292 15.07 -14.12 14.07
N ALA A 293 16.10 -13.92 13.24
CA ALA A 293 17.45 -13.62 13.71
C ALA A 293 17.49 -12.35 14.56
N VAL A 294 16.69 -11.33 14.22
CA VAL A 294 16.56 -10.11 15.03
C VAL A 294 15.89 -10.42 16.37
N ARG A 295 14.81 -11.21 16.37
CA ARG A 295 14.12 -11.61 17.62
C ARG A 295 15.02 -12.45 18.52
N ASP A 296 15.74 -13.41 17.94
CA ASP A 296 16.61 -14.35 18.64
C ASP A 296 17.87 -13.69 19.22
N ALA A 297 18.25 -12.50 18.73
CA ALA A 297 19.26 -11.66 19.38
C ALA A 297 18.83 -11.13 20.76
N TYR A 298 17.53 -11.15 21.07
CA TYR A 298 16.96 -10.66 22.33
C TYR A 298 16.10 -11.72 23.04
N PRO A 299 16.67 -12.89 23.41
CA PRO A 299 15.88 -14.04 23.84
C PRO A 299 15.12 -13.82 25.16
N THR A 300 15.60 -12.92 26.03
CA THR A 300 14.93 -12.60 27.30
C THR A 300 13.91 -11.48 27.20
N LYS A 301 13.81 -10.80 26.05
CA LYS A 301 13.00 -9.58 25.87
C LYS A 301 11.98 -9.68 24.75
N ALA A 302 12.32 -10.28 23.61
CA ALA A 302 11.49 -10.24 22.40
C ALA A 302 10.09 -10.78 22.67
N LEU A 303 9.94 -12.04 23.06
CA LEU A 303 8.64 -12.60 23.41
C LEU A 303 8.08 -12.01 24.71
N ALA A 304 8.93 -11.75 25.72
CA ALA A 304 8.51 -11.26 27.04
C ALA A 304 7.75 -9.93 26.99
N HIS A 305 7.98 -9.13 25.95
CA HIS A 305 7.33 -7.83 25.75
C HIS A 305 6.45 -7.76 24.49
N THR A 306 6.27 -8.87 23.76
CA THR A 306 5.27 -8.94 22.68
C THR A 306 3.87 -8.84 23.26
N ARG A 307 3.05 -7.92 22.73
CA ARG A 307 1.63 -7.76 23.08
C ARG A 307 0.70 -8.30 22.02
N VAL A 308 1.10 -8.21 20.75
CA VAL A 308 0.36 -8.75 19.61
C VAL A 308 1.31 -9.52 18.73
N LEU A 309 0.90 -10.72 18.31
CA LEU A 309 1.56 -11.52 17.29
C LEU A 309 0.60 -11.72 16.12
N ALA A 310 0.88 -11.09 14.98
CA ALA A 310 0.07 -11.21 13.77
C ALA A 310 0.92 -11.82 12.65
N LEU A 311 0.55 -13.03 12.20
CA LEU A 311 1.27 -13.75 11.14
C LEU A 311 0.42 -13.84 9.87
N SER A 312 0.95 -13.44 8.72
CA SER A 312 0.30 -13.57 7.42
C SER A 312 1.05 -14.50 6.48
N GLY A 313 0.30 -15.32 5.74
CA GLY A 313 0.82 -16.09 4.60
C GLY A 313 1.76 -17.24 4.98
N MET A 314 1.63 -17.79 6.18
CA MET A 314 2.55 -18.78 6.73
C MET A 314 2.66 -20.07 5.89
N THR A 315 3.89 -20.56 5.69
CA THR A 315 4.20 -21.90 5.16
C THR A 315 4.52 -22.87 6.30
N SER A 316 4.57 -24.18 6.01
CA SER A 316 5.02 -25.19 6.98
C SER A 316 6.43 -24.91 7.51
N LEU A 317 7.37 -24.62 6.60
CA LEU A 317 8.75 -24.30 6.96
C LEU A 317 8.83 -23.00 7.78
N SER A 318 8.15 -21.94 7.38
CA SER A 318 8.13 -20.71 8.14
C SER A 318 7.52 -20.91 9.54
N LEU A 319 6.49 -21.76 9.71
CA LEU A 319 5.96 -22.09 11.03
C LEU A 319 6.94 -22.85 11.91
N GLU A 320 7.70 -23.78 11.34
CA GLU A 320 8.74 -24.50 12.07
C GLU A 320 9.82 -23.54 12.59
N LEU A 321 10.23 -22.58 11.78
CA LEU A 321 11.18 -21.54 12.19
C LEU A 321 10.62 -20.69 13.36
N TRP A 322 9.34 -20.31 13.31
CA TRP A 322 8.69 -19.60 14.41
C TRP A 322 8.63 -20.44 15.69
N HIS A 323 8.30 -21.73 15.59
CA HIS A 323 8.33 -22.65 16.73
C HIS A 323 9.72 -22.72 17.37
N GLU A 324 10.75 -22.88 16.54
CA GLU A 324 12.13 -22.94 17.01
C GLU A 324 12.53 -21.65 17.73
N SER A 325 12.26 -20.48 17.13
CA SER A 325 12.58 -19.18 17.70
C SER A 325 11.85 -18.95 19.03
N LEU A 326 10.52 -19.12 19.07
CA LEU A 326 9.71 -18.87 20.27
C LEU A 326 10.03 -19.84 21.42
N SER A 327 10.44 -21.08 21.12
CA SER A 327 10.84 -22.05 22.14
C SER A 327 12.05 -21.63 22.97
N LYS A 328 12.90 -20.76 22.40
CA LYS A 328 14.14 -20.28 23.04
C LYS A 328 13.95 -18.94 23.78
N GLN A 329 12.77 -18.33 23.67
CA GLN A 329 12.50 -17.00 24.22
C GLN A 329 11.79 -17.05 25.58
N ARG A 330 12.08 -16.07 26.45
CA ARG A 330 11.37 -15.89 27.71
C ARG A 330 9.92 -15.51 27.40
N ARG A 331 8.97 -16.31 27.89
CA ARG A 331 7.54 -16.04 27.74
C ARG A 331 7.15 -14.74 28.45
N ASN A 332 6.19 -14.03 27.86
CA ASN A 332 5.55 -12.89 28.52
C ASN A 332 4.77 -13.41 29.75
N GLU A 333 4.42 -12.52 30.67
CA GLU A 333 3.56 -12.83 31.80
C GLU A 333 2.08 -12.54 31.45
N ALA A 334 1.84 -11.54 30.59
CA ALA A 334 0.51 -11.18 30.12
C ALA A 334 0.17 -11.85 28.78
N PRO A 335 -1.10 -12.22 28.51
CA PRO A 335 -1.53 -12.79 27.24
C PRO A 335 -1.05 -11.98 26.03
N ILE A 336 -0.71 -12.67 24.94
CA ILE A 336 -0.32 -12.05 23.67
C ILE A 336 -1.43 -12.29 22.68
N ASP A 337 -2.13 -11.24 22.26
CA ASP A 337 -3.20 -11.38 21.28
C ASP A 337 -2.62 -11.89 19.96
N THR A 338 -3.20 -12.94 19.43
CA THR A 338 -2.64 -13.69 18.29
C THR A 338 -3.59 -13.63 17.11
N TYR A 339 -3.07 -13.26 15.96
CA TYR A 339 -3.81 -13.11 14.72
C TYR A 339 -3.15 -13.95 13.62
N PHE A 340 -3.94 -14.72 12.92
CA PHE A 340 -3.50 -15.49 11.76
C PHE A 340 -4.26 -15.02 10.53
N TYR A 341 -3.52 -14.49 9.57
CA TYR A 341 -4.05 -13.95 8.32
C TYR A 341 -3.71 -14.87 7.16
N SER A 342 -4.65 -15.04 6.22
CA SER A 342 -4.26 -15.46 4.88
C SER A 342 -3.44 -14.35 4.20
N ASP A 343 -2.67 -14.72 3.19
CA ASP A 343 -2.11 -13.77 2.25
C ASP A 343 -2.81 -13.96 0.91
N VAL A 344 -3.72 -13.03 0.60
CA VAL A 344 -4.50 -13.06 -0.64
C VAL A 344 -3.65 -12.65 -1.85
N VAL A 345 -2.60 -11.85 -1.64
CA VAL A 345 -1.71 -11.35 -2.70
C VAL A 345 -0.79 -12.47 -3.20
N LEU A 346 -0.25 -13.28 -2.30
CA LEU A 346 0.60 -14.43 -2.64
C LEU A 346 -0.17 -15.75 -2.73
N SER A 347 -1.51 -15.70 -2.71
CA SER A 347 -2.39 -16.89 -2.75
C SER A 347 -2.09 -17.93 -1.66
N ARG A 348 -1.66 -17.49 -0.46
CA ARG A 348 -1.40 -18.33 0.70
C ARG A 348 -2.58 -18.31 1.64
N GLY A 349 -3.50 -19.23 1.40
CA GLY A 349 -4.62 -19.47 2.31
C GLY A 349 -4.17 -20.05 3.65
N LEU A 350 -5.02 -19.89 4.66
CA LEU A 350 -4.94 -20.70 5.88
C LEU A 350 -5.30 -22.15 5.53
N ASP A 351 -4.29 -22.94 5.15
CA ASP A 351 -4.47 -24.35 4.85
C ASP A 351 -4.84 -25.13 6.12
N VAL A 352 -5.82 -26.04 6.00
CA VAL A 352 -6.24 -26.97 7.05
C VAL A 352 -5.06 -27.78 7.58
N ALA A 353 -4.09 -28.10 6.71
CA ALA A 353 -2.87 -28.80 7.10
C ALA A 353 -1.97 -28.01 8.06
N LEU A 354 -2.05 -26.67 8.04
CA LEU A 354 -1.22 -25.80 8.89
C LEU A 354 -1.89 -25.47 10.23
N ILE A 355 -3.22 -25.61 10.34
CA ILE A 355 -3.99 -25.28 11.55
C ILE A 355 -3.42 -25.95 12.81
N PRO A 356 -3.11 -27.26 12.84
CA PRO A 356 -2.55 -27.88 14.05
C PRO A 356 -1.25 -27.20 14.51
N ARG A 357 -0.35 -26.89 13.57
CA ARG A 357 0.94 -26.23 13.87
C ARG A 357 0.77 -24.77 14.27
N LEU A 358 -0.21 -24.06 13.71
CA LEU A 358 -0.60 -22.72 14.15
C LEU A 358 -1.15 -22.75 15.59
N MET A 359 -1.96 -23.76 15.94
CA MET A 359 -2.48 -23.94 17.30
C MET A 359 -1.42 -24.27 18.33
N GLU A 360 -0.35 -24.95 17.93
CA GLU A 360 0.78 -25.17 18.84
C GLU A 360 1.48 -23.85 19.22
N LEU A 361 1.44 -22.79 18.40
CA LEU A 361 2.05 -21.49 18.76
C LEU A 361 1.41 -20.87 20.01
N LEU A 362 0.18 -21.26 20.33
CA LEU A 362 -0.56 -20.79 21.49
C LEU A 362 0.09 -21.21 22.81
N GLN A 363 0.98 -22.22 22.80
CA GLN A 363 1.78 -22.58 23.96
C GLN A 363 2.76 -21.48 24.37
N TYR A 364 3.09 -20.56 23.44
CA TYR A 364 3.97 -19.42 23.68
C TYR A 364 3.21 -18.12 23.94
N THR A 365 2.04 -17.93 23.31
CA THR A 365 1.29 -16.66 23.35
C THR A 365 0.15 -16.63 24.36
N TYR A 366 -0.45 -17.79 24.69
CA TYR A 366 -1.58 -17.94 25.61
C TYR A 366 -2.60 -16.78 25.48
N PRO A 367 -3.16 -16.57 24.27
CA PRO A 367 -3.86 -15.35 23.92
C PRO A 367 -5.19 -15.19 24.67
N SER A 368 -5.53 -13.95 25.03
CA SER A 368 -6.89 -13.55 25.37
C SER A 368 -7.77 -13.45 24.12
N ARG A 369 -7.18 -13.01 23.00
CA ARG A 369 -7.83 -12.89 21.71
C ARG A 369 -7.06 -13.68 20.65
N LEU A 370 -7.74 -14.64 20.05
CA LEU A 370 -7.26 -15.40 18.90
C LEU A 370 -8.18 -15.10 17.71
N VAL A 371 -7.63 -14.57 16.62
CA VAL A 371 -8.40 -14.22 15.43
C VAL A 371 -7.81 -14.90 14.20
N PHE A 372 -8.66 -15.54 13.42
CA PHE A 372 -8.33 -15.95 12.06
C PHE A 372 -9.00 -15.00 11.09
N VAL A 373 -8.24 -14.47 10.16
CA VAL A 373 -8.75 -13.49 9.19
C VAL A 373 -8.45 -13.99 7.79
N TYR A 374 -9.50 -13.95 6.96
CA TYR A 374 -9.35 -14.09 5.52
C TYR A 374 -9.23 -12.70 4.90
N GLY A 375 -8.03 -12.31 4.51
CA GLY A 375 -7.72 -10.96 4.05
C GLY A 375 -6.26 -10.60 4.28
N THR A 376 -5.78 -9.55 3.62
CA THR A 376 -4.42 -9.05 3.83
C THR A 376 -4.40 -7.92 4.85
N PHE A 377 -3.31 -7.83 5.61
CA PHE A 377 -2.94 -6.59 6.30
C PHE A 377 -1.63 -6.10 5.71
N LYS A 378 -1.47 -4.79 5.61
CA LYS A 378 -0.25 -4.14 5.12
C LYS A 378 0.44 -3.48 6.30
N ARG A 379 1.77 -3.45 6.31
CA ARG A 379 2.49 -2.51 7.17
C ARG A 379 2.27 -1.11 6.63
N GLU A 380 1.91 -0.16 7.50
CA GLU A 380 1.89 1.27 7.20
C GLU A 380 3.29 1.80 6.86
#